data_AF-A0A1H7EXS3-F1
#
_entry.id   AF-A0A1H7EXS3-F1
#
_cell.length_a   1.000
_cell.length_b   1.000
_cell.length_c   1.000
_cell.angle_alpha   90.00
_cell.angle_beta   90.00
_cell.angle_gamma   90.00
#
_symmetry.space_group_name_H-M   'P 1'
#
loop_
_entity.id
_entity.type
_entity.pdbx_description
1 polymer ?
#
loop_
_entity_poly.entity_id
_entity_poly.type
_entity_poly.pdbx_seq_one_letter_code
_entity_poly.pdbx_strand_id
1 'polypeptide(L)'
;MPNKKGVSLLEIVKTKHSLRSQLQHYRTQQLRIAFVPTMGALHAGHIALVSHAKKLADVVVCSIFVNPTQFNDPADLEKYPRPIEKDIALLQDARCDVLFLPEVTEMYQPGEHWHIELGGLDDVLEGLHRPGHFQGVTQIVKKLFDAVQPDVACFGQKDFQQYKVVAYMIASLHLPVALEMCPTVREPDGLAMSSRNIRLTPQGRTQALALYRTLLQAKADLGKEGIHSLQEAARQTLENSPGIRLEYFVVYDADTFVEADSTVTGQRLVALVAAWVDGVRLIDNMLL
;
A
#
# COMPACT_ATOMS: atom_id res chain seq x y z
N MET A 1 2.16 -4.11 -40.54
CA MET A 1 2.75 -2.80 -40.23
C MET A 1 2.79 -2.66 -38.72
N PRO A 2 3.96 -2.54 -38.06
CA PRO A 2 3.99 -2.33 -36.63
C PRO A 2 3.47 -0.92 -36.34
N ASN A 3 2.36 -0.85 -35.62
CA ASN A 3 1.74 0.40 -35.19
C ASN A 3 2.76 1.15 -34.33
N LYS A 4 3.21 2.33 -34.78
CA LYS A 4 4.06 3.22 -34.01
C LYS A 4 3.28 3.58 -32.74
N LYS A 5 3.60 2.96 -31.59
CA LYS A 5 3.14 3.43 -30.28
C LYS A 5 3.70 4.85 -30.12
N GLY A 6 2.91 5.86 -30.49
CA GLY A 6 3.21 7.24 -30.19
C GLY A 6 3.45 7.37 -28.69
N VAL A 7 4.39 8.24 -28.31
CA VAL A 7 4.61 8.57 -26.90
C VAL A 7 3.30 9.22 -26.41
N SER A 8 2.48 8.43 -25.73
CA SER A 8 1.32 8.95 -24.99
C SER A 8 1.88 9.87 -23.90
N LEU A 9 1.52 11.15 -23.96
CA LEU A 9 1.83 12.12 -22.92
C LEU A 9 0.92 11.84 -21.72
N LEU A 10 1.46 11.89 -20.50
CA LEU A 10 0.66 11.77 -19.28
C LEU A 10 -0.44 12.84 -19.24
N GLU A 11 -1.69 12.40 -19.21
CA GLU A 11 -2.85 13.28 -19.09
C GLU A 11 -3.16 13.56 -17.62
N ILE A 12 -3.25 14.83 -17.23
CA ILE A 12 -3.52 15.21 -15.84
C ILE A 12 -4.95 15.74 -15.73
N VAL A 13 -5.77 15.07 -14.92
CA VAL A 13 -7.17 15.42 -14.68
C VAL A 13 -7.41 15.65 -13.19
N LYS A 14 -8.20 16.67 -12.85
CA LYS A 14 -8.44 17.08 -11.45
C LYS A 14 -9.86 16.84 -10.96
N THR A 15 -10.80 16.55 -11.84
CA THR A 15 -12.22 16.34 -11.49
C THR A 15 -12.68 14.96 -11.93
N LYS A 16 -13.62 14.36 -11.20
CA LYS A 16 -14.26 13.09 -11.57
C LYS A 16 -14.92 13.18 -12.94
N HIS A 17 -15.47 14.36 -13.27
CA HIS A 17 -16.06 14.60 -14.59
C HIS A 17 -15.02 14.48 -15.72
N SER A 18 -13.89 15.20 -15.60
CA SER A 18 -12.82 15.17 -16.60
C SER A 18 -12.20 13.77 -16.69
N LEU A 19 -11.99 13.09 -15.56
CA LEU A 19 -11.53 11.71 -15.52
C LEU A 19 -12.48 10.76 -16.27
N ARG A 20 -13.79 10.82 -15.98
CA ARG A 20 -14.78 9.97 -16.66
C ARG A 20 -14.82 10.22 -18.16
N SER A 21 -14.77 11.50 -18.57
CA SER A 21 -14.72 11.87 -19.99
C SER A 21 -13.49 11.24 -20.67
N GLN A 22 -12.33 11.30 -20.01
CA GLN A 22 -11.10 10.74 -20.55
C GLN A 22 -11.15 9.21 -20.64
N LEU A 23 -11.56 8.54 -19.56
CA LEU A 23 -11.62 7.08 -19.52
C LEU A 23 -12.70 6.50 -20.44
N GLN A 24 -13.74 7.27 -20.76
CA GLN A 24 -14.77 6.84 -21.71
C GLN A 24 -14.19 6.55 -23.09
N HIS A 25 -13.18 7.30 -23.54
CA HIS A 25 -12.50 7.06 -24.81
C HIS A 25 -11.83 5.68 -24.86
N TYR A 26 -11.18 5.27 -23.77
CA TYR A 26 -10.54 3.96 -23.66
C TYR A 26 -11.57 2.83 -23.56
N ARG A 27 -12.66 3.05 -22.82
CA ARG A 27 -13.74 2.06 -22.67
C ARG A 27 -14.48 1.78 -23.97
N THR A 28 -14.73 2.77 -24.81
CA THR A 28 -15.39 2.55 -26.12
C THR A 28 -14.52 1.73 -27.07
N GLN A 29 -13.20 1.69 -26.84
CA GLN A 29 -12.25 0.84 -27.54
C GLN A 29 -12.04 -0.53 -26.86
N GLN A 30 -12.79 -0.82 -25.78
CA GLN A 30 -12.68 -2.04 -24.99
C GLN A 30 -11.28 -2.27 -24.41
N LEU A 31 -10.54 -1.18 -24.15
CA LEU A 31 -9.23 -1.24 -23.52
C LEU A 31 -9.36 -1.48 -22.02
N ARG A 32 -8.49 -2.34 -21.47
CA ARG A 32 -8.43 -2.62 -20.04
C ARG A 32 -7.75 -1.48 -19.31
N ILE A 33 -8.28 -1.13 -18.14
CA ILE A 33 -7.78 -0.05 -17.27
C ILE A 33 -7.22 -0.65 -15.98
N ALA A 34 -5.93 -0.41 -15.72
CA ALA A 34 -5.32 -0.68 -14.42
C ALA A 34 -5.23 0.61 -13.60
N PHE A 35 -5.40 0.49 -12.29
CA PHE A 35 -5.36 1.62 -11.37
C PHE A 35 -4.32 1.45 -10.27
N VAL A 36 -3.57 2.53 -10.00
CA VAL A 36 -2.56 2.63 -8.94
C VAL A 36 -2.93 3.81 -8.03
N PRO A 37 -3.64 3.60 -6.91
CA PRO A 37 -3.92 4.66 -5.96
C PRO A 37 -2.68 4.99 -5.12
N THR A 38 -2.32 6.28 -5.05
CA THR A 38 -1.20 6.75 -4.21
C THR A 38 -1.57 8.05 -3.47
N MET A 39 -0.77 8.39 -2.47
CA MET A 39 -0.81 9.69 -1.78
C MET A 39 0.24 10.69 -2.33
N GLY A 40 0.95 10.36 -3.40
CA GLY A 40 2.09 11.17 -3.88
C GLY A 40 3.40 10.87 -3.13
N ALA A 41 4.36 11.79 -3.24
CA ALA A 41 5.75 11.61 -2.78
C ALA A 41 6.33 10.28 -3.29
N LEU A 42 6.26 10.12 -4.61
CA LEU A 42 6.52 8.86 -5.29
C LEU A 42 7.99 8.45 -5.17
N HIS A 43 8.20 7.15 -5.18
CA HIS A 43 9.50 6.48 -5.08
C HIS A 43 9.46 5.20 -5.93
N ALA A 44 10.59 4.49 -6.05
CA ALA A 44 10.67 3.34 -6.95
C ALA A 44 9.65 2.23 -6.64
N GLY A 45 9.21 2.09 -5.37
CA GLY A 45 8.06 1.27 -5.00
C GLY A 45 6.76 1.62 -5.78
N HIS A 46 6.39 2.89 -5.84
CA HIS A 46 5.22 3.33 -6.60
C HIS A 46 5.40 3.13 -8.11
N ILE A 47 6.60 3.39 -8.63
CA ILE A 47 6.92 3.20 -10.05
C ILE A 47 6.91 1.72 -10.45
N ALA A 48 7.26 0.82 -9.53
CA ALA A 48 7.09 -0.60 -9.73
C ALA A 48 5.61 -1.00 -9.84
N LEU A 49 4.70 -0.38 -9.06
CA LEU A 49 3.25 -0.59 -9.21
C LEU A 49 2.77 -0.19 -10.59
N VAL A 50 3.17 1.00 -11.07
CA VAL A 50 2.83 1.47 -12.43
C VAL A 50 3.39 0.52 -13.48
N SER A 51 4.66 0.11 -13.35
CA SER A 51 5.30 -0.82 -14.28
C SER A 51 4.63 -2.20 -14.30
N HIS A 52 4.11 -2.65 -13.16
CA HIS A 52 3.35 -3.90 -13.05
C HIS A 52 1.96 -3.77 -13.67
N ALA A 53 1.25 -2.68 -13.37
CA ALA A 53 -0.06 -2.35 -13.94
C ALA A 53 -0.06 -2.38 -15.47
N LYS A 54 1.01 -1.90 -16.11
CA LYS A 54 1.20 -1.93 -17.58
C LYS A 54 1.29 -3.33 -18.18
N LYS A 55 1.52 -4.36 -17.38
CA LYS A 55 1.51 -5.76 -17.84
C LYS A 55 0.11 -6.37 -17.81
N LEU A 56 -0.83 -5.73 -17.09
CA LEU A 56 -2.17 -6.27 -16.80
C LEU A 56 -3.29 -5.57 -17.58
N ALA A 57 -2.99 -4.39 -18.13
CA ALA A 57 -3.95 -3.51 -18.77
C ALA A 57 -3.31 -2.67 -19.88
N ASP A 58 -4.17 -2.11 -20.74
CA ASP A 58 -3.77 -1.28 -21.87
C ASP A 58 -3.53 0.18 -21.45
N VAL A 59 -4.25 0.63 -20.41
CA VAL A 59 -4.22 1.99 -19.86
C VAL A 59 -3.94 1.94 -18.37
N VAL A 60 -2.98 2.75 -17.90
CA VAL A 60 -2.68 2.90 -16.48
C VAL A 60 -3.11 4.27 -15.98
N VAL A 61 -3.98 4.25 -14.97
CA VAL A 61 -4.40 5.42 -14.21
C VAL A 61 -3.67 5.39 -12.88
N CYS A 62 -3.01 6.49 -12.52
CA CYS A 62 -2.49 6.71 -11.17
C CYS A 62 -3.30 7.81 -10.50
N SER A 63 -3.61 7.69 -9.20
CA SER A 63 -4.07 8.85 -8.44
C SER A 63 -2.99 9.36 -7.50
N ILE A 64 -2.95 10.67 -7.29
CA ILE A 64 -2.23 11.30 -6.19
C ILE A 64 -3.26 12.04 -5.35
N PHE A 65 -3.52 11.54 -4.15
CA PHE A 65 -4.46 12.14 -3.23
C PHE A 65 -4.08 11.86 -1.78
N VAL A 66 -3.63 12.89 -1.06
CA VAL A 66 -3.38 12.80 0.39
C VAL A 66 -4.74 12.81 1.09
N ASN A 67 -5.27 11.63 1.38
CA ASN A 67 -6.56 11.48 2.02
C ASN A 67 -6.53 11.92 3.49
N PRO A 68 -7.25 12.98 3.91
CA PRO A 68 -7.26 13.40 5.32
C PRO A 68 -7.87 12.36 6.27
N THR A 69 -8.86 11.57 5.83
CA THR A 69 -9.66 10.72 6.72
C THR A 69 -8.93 9.47 7.21
N GLN A 70 -7.79 9.12 6.60
CA GLN A 70 -6.95 7.99 7.02
C GLN A 70 -5.77 8.39 7.92
N PHE A 71 -5.63 9.67 8.28
CA PHE A 71 -4.61 10.14 9.22
C PHE A 71 -5.19 10.30 10.62
N ASN A 72 -4.61 9.55 11.56
CA ASN A 72 -4.97 9.59 12.97
C ASN A 72 -4.23 10.73 13.71
N ASP A 73 -3.09 11.16 13.16
CA ASP A 73 -2.27 12.27 13.66
C ASP A 73 -2.34 13.46 12.68
N PRO A 74 -2.98 14.57 13.06
CA PRO A 74 -3.01 15.80 12.26
C PRO A 74 -1.62 16.33 11.91
N ALA A 75 -0.62 16.13 12.76
CA ALA A 75 0.75 16.57 12.49
C ALA A 75 1.42 15.72 11.40
N ASP A 76 1.07 14.43 11.27
CA ASP A 76 1.55 13.58 10.16
C ASP A 76 0.91 14.01 8.84
N LEU A 77 -0.37 14.41 8.85
CA LEU A 77 -1.05 14.97 7.67
C LEU A 77 -0.44 16.30 7.21
N GLU A 78 -0.16 17.21 8.15
CA GLU A 78 0.43 18.51 7.86
C GLU A 78 1.86 18.36 7.30
N LYS A 79 2.65 17.44 7.84
CA LYS A 79 4.04 17.19 7.43
C LYS A 79 4.16 16.25 6.23
N TYR A 80 3.06 15.75 5.67
CA TYR A 80 3.11 14.79 4.57
C TYR A 80 3.69 15.47 3.30
N PRO A 81 4.75 14.92 2.68
CA PRO A 81 5.40 15.53 1.53
C PRO A 81 4.47 15.58 0.30
N ARG A 82 4.50 16.71 -0.44
CA ARG A 82 3.70 16.92 -1.66
C ARG A 82 4.53 17.45 -2.85
N PRO A 83 5.56 16.73 -3.31
CA PRO A 83 6.42 17.18 -4.40
C PRO A 83 5.78 16.91 -5.79
N ILE A 84 4.64 17.55 -6.07
CA ILE A 84 3.77 17.19 -7.20
C ILE A 84 4.49 17.24 -8.56
N GLU A 85 5.35 18.22 -8.81
CA GLU A 85 6.10 18.32 -10.08
C GLU A 85 7.06 17.13 -10.26
N LYS A 86 7.71 16.70 -9.18
CA LYS A 86 8.58 15.52 -9.17
C LYS A 86 7.77 14.25 -9.42
N ASP A 87 6.60 14.14 -8.78
CA ASP A 87 5.72 12.98 -8.93
C ASP A 87 5.20 12.85 -10.37
N ILE A 88 4.80 13.97 -10.99
CA ILE A 88 4.40 14.03 -12.41
C ILE A 88 5.54 13.55 -13.32
N ALA A 89 6.76 14.04 -13.11
CA ALA A 89 7.92 13.63 -13.91
C ALA A 89 8.18 12.12 -13.79
N LEU A 90 8.12 11.56 -12.58
CA LEU A 90 8.28 10.12 -12.35
C LEU A 90 7.19 9.29 -13.04
N LEU A 91 5.94 9.76 -13.04
CA LEU A 91 4.84 9.09 -13.74
C LEU A 91 4.97 9.17 -15.26
N GLN A 92 5.47 10.30 -15.79
CA GLN A 92 5.78 10.46 -17.22
C GLN A 92 6.88 9.48 -17.65
N ASP A 93 7.98 9.38 -16.89
CA ASP A 93 9.08 8.46 -17.15
C ASP A 93 8.62 6.99 -17.08
N ALA A 94 7.74 6.67 -16.11
CA ALA A 94 7.09 5.37 -15.99
C ALA A 94 6.04 5.10 -17.08
N ARG A 95 5.74 6.10 -17.92
CA ARG A 95 4.72 6.06 -18.97
C ARG A 95 3.34 5.67 -18.41
N CYS A 96 2.94 6.30 -17.32
CA CYS A 96 1.55 6.32 -16.87
C CYS A 96 0.71 7.12 -17.88
N ASP A 97 -0.52 6.68 -18.15
CA ASP A 97 -1.36 7.30 -19.19
C ASP A 97 -2.17 8.45 -18.62
N VAL A 98 -2.79 8.26 -17.44
CA VAL A 98 -3.62 9.27 -16.78
C VAL A 98 -3.20 9.45 -15.32
N LEU A 99 -3.01 10.69 -14.89
CA LEU A 99 -2.90 11.08 -13.50
C LEU A 99 -4.21 11.76 -13.04
N PHE A 100 -4.90 11.12 -12.11
CA PHE A 100 -6.00 11.74 -11.37
C PHE A 100 -5.46 12.47 -10.13
N LEU A 101 -5.53 13.80 -10.15
CA LEU A 101 -5.02 14.70 -9.11
C LEU A 101 -6.15 15.56 -8.53
N PRO A 102 -7.12 14.97 -7.80
CA PRO A 102 -8.25 15.71 -7.26
C PRO A 102 -7.87 16.53 -6.02
N GLU A 103 -8.61 17.62 -5.83
CA GLU A 103 -8.63 18.36 -4.56
C GLU A 103 -9.52 17.65 -3.53
N VAL A 104 -9.35 17.98 -2.24
CA VAL A 104 -10.17 17.40 -1.16
C VAL A 104 -11.67 17.66 -1.38
N THR A 105 -12.04 18.85 -1.86
CA THR A 105 -13.44 19.24 -2.12
C THR A 105 -14.08 18.49 -3.29
N GLU A 106 -13.29 17.92 -4.20
CA GLU A 106 -13.78 17.05 -5.26
C GLU A 106 -14.13 15.66 -4.72
N MET A 107 -13.40 15.19 -3.71
CA MET A 107 -13.54 13.86 -3.14
C MET A 107 -14.55 13.81 -2.00
N TYR A 108 -14.62 14.84 -1.16
CA TYR A 108 -15.43 14.87 0.06
C TYR A 108 -16.48 15.97 0.05
N GLN A 109 -17.68 15.59 0.49
CA GLN A 109 -18.75 16.54 0.81
C GLN A 109 -18.83 16.75 2.34
N PRO A 110 -19.17 17.96 2.81
CA PRO A 110 -19.41 18.19 4.23
C PRO A 110 -20.50 17.26 4.78
N GLY A 111 -20.26 16.66 5.95
CA GLY A 111 -21.23 15.78 6.62
C GLY A 111 -21.38 14.40 5.98
N GLU A 112 -20.49 14.00 5.08
CA GLU A 112 -20.48 12.64 4.55
C GLU A 112 -20.14 11.63 5.66
N HIS A 113 -20.97 10.58 5.77
CA HIS A 113 -20.74 9.46 6.67
C HIS A 113 -20.34 8.21 5.88
N TRP A 114 -19.32 7.51 6.36
CA TRP A 114 -18.87 6.24 5.81
C TRP A 114 -18.58 5.27 6.95
N HIS A 115 -19.05 4.04 6.80
CA HIS A 115 -18.73 2.94 7.68
C HIS A 115 -18.91 1.63 6.92
N ILE A 116 -17.97 0.70 7.09
CA ILE A 116 -18.09 -0.67 6.61
C ILE A 116 -17.62 -1.62 7.71
N GLU A 117 -18.37 -2.71 7.94
CA GLU A 117 -17.96 -3.78 8.85
C GLU A 117 -16.81 -4.56 8.24
N LEU A 118 -15.62 -4.51 8.86
CA LEU A 118 -14.39 -5.11 8.32
C LEU A 118 -14.08 -6.50 8.87
N GLY A 119 -15.05 -7.13 9.54
CA GLY A 119 -14.93 -8.52 10.02
C GLY A 119 -13.76 -8.74 10.98
N GLY A 120 -13.41 -7.72 11.78
CA GLY A 120 -12.30 -7.76 12.73
C GLY A 120 -10.92 -7.45 12.13
N LEU A 121 -10.82 -7.18 10.83
CA LEU A 121 -9.54 -6.78 10.22
C LEU A 121 -9.00 -5.45 10.75
N ASP A 122 -9.86 -4.59 11.30
CA ASP A 122 -9.50 -3.33 11.94
C ASP A 122 -9.37 -3.41 13.48
N ASP A 123 -9.61 -4.59 14.08
CA ASP A 123 -9.42 -4.83 15.51
C ASP A 123 -8.01 -5.31 15.88
N VAL A 124 -7.17 -5.56 14.87
CA VAL A 124 -5.81 -6.12 15.03
C VAL A 124 -4.75 -5.27 14.33
N LEU A 125 -3.49 -5.44 14.73
CA LEU A 125 -2.30 -4.86 14.08
C LEU A 125 -2.45 -3.36 13.78
N GLU A 126 -2.36 -2.94 12.52
CA GLU A 126 -2.48 -1.53 12.14
C GLU A 126 -3.84 -0.93 12.53
N GLY A 127 -4.91 -1.72 12.51
CA GLY A 127 -6.25 -1.27 12.89
C GLY A 127 -6.33 -0.92 14.37
N LEU A 128 -5.82 -1.83 15.22
CA LEU A 128 -5.73 -1.63 16.66
C LEU A 128 -4.90 -0.40 17.03
N HIS A 129 -3.74 -0.24 16.39
CA HIS A 129 -2.81 0.86 16.67
C HIS A 129 -3.19 2.17 15.99
N ARG A 130 -4.12 2.15 15.03
CA ARG A 130 -4.56 3.31 14.26
C ARG A 130 -6.09 3.33 14.12
N PRO A 131 -6.85 3.52 15.22
CA PRO A 131 -8.32 3.49 15.19
C PRO A 131 -8.91 4.41 14.13
N GLY A 132 -9.83 3.88 13.32
CA GLY A 132 -10.47 4.60 12.21
C GLY A 132 -9.64 4.71 10.92
N HIS A 133 -8.36 4.29 10.92
CA HIS A 133 -7.50 4.36 9.73
C HIS A 133 -8.10 3.61 8.55
N PHE A 134 -8.54 2.37 8.75
CA PHE A 134 -9.08 1.54 7.67
C PHE A 134 -10.48 1.95 7.21
N GLN A 135 -11.27 2.63 8.06
CA GLN A 135 -12.50 3.29 7.60
C GLN A 135 -12.16 4.44 6.63
N GLY A 136 -11.15 5.25 6.95
CA GLY A 136 -10.64 6.27 6.04
C GLY A 136 -10.10 5.71 4.72
N VAL A 137 -9.33 4.62 4.78
CA VAL A 137 -8.80 3.92 3.59
C VAL A 137 -9.93 3.38 2.72
N THR A 138 -10.87 2.63 3.29
CA THR A 138 -11.98 2.04 2.51
C THR A 138 -12.86 3.10 1.88
N GLN A 139 -13.13 4.19 2.59
CA GLN A 139 -13.89 5.32 2.04
C GLN A 139 -13.22 5.88 0.79
N ILE A 140 -11.93 6.21 0.87
CA ILE A 140 -11.26 6.83 -0.27
C ILE A 140 -11.05 5.84 -1.42
N VAL A 141 -10.70 4.59 -1.13
CA VAL A 141 -10.52 3.57 -2.18
C VAL A 141 -11.85 3.32 -2.90
N LYS A 142 -12.98 3.24 -2.18
CA LYS A 142 -14.30 3.14 -2.82
C LYS A 142 -14.60 4.32 -3.74
N LYS A 143 -14.37 5.55 -3.28
CA LYS A 143 -14.56 6.76 -4.10
C LYS A 143 -13.68 6.77 -5.35
N LEU A 144 -12.43 6.34 -5.22
CA LEU A 144 -11.50 6.24 -6.34
C LEU A 144 -11.94 5.14 -7.32
N PHE A 145 -12.38 3.98 -6.84
CA PHE A 145 -12.95 2.93 -7.69
C PHE A 145 -14.22 3.40 -8.40
N ASP A 146 -15.09 4.19 -7.77
CA ASP A 146 -16.28 4.76 -8.43
C ASP A 146 -15.94 5.83 -9.48
N ALA A 147 -14.83 6.54 -9.29
CA ALA A 147 -14.36 7.54 -10.23
C ALA A 147 -13.65 6.90 -11.44
N VAL A 148 -12.77 5.93 -11.18
CA VAL A 148 -11.90 5.30 -12.17
C VAL A 148 -12.56 4.10 -12.85
N GLN A 149 -13.37 3.32 -12.12
CA GLN A 149 -13.93 2.02 -12.51
C GLN A 149 -12.90 1.12 -13.23
N PRO A 150 -11.82 0.73 -12.54
CA PRO A 150 -10.75 -0.05 -13.15
C PRO A 150 -11.11 -1.53 -13.30
N ASP A 151 -10.51 -2.20 -14.28
CA ASP A 151 -10.58 -3.66 -14.38
C ASP A 151 -9.69 -4.34 -13.32
N VAL A 152 -8.55 -3.71 -13.01
CA VAL A 152 -7.59 -4.19 -12.01
C VAL A 152 -7.00 -3.03 -11.21
N ALA A 153 -6.83 -3.20 -9.91
CA ALA A 153 -6.15 -2.24 -9.04
C ALA A 153 -4.90 -2.86 -8.41
N CYS A 154 -3.77 -2.17 -8.51
CA CYS A 154 -2.48 -2.64 -8.01
C CYS A 154 -2.15 -1.97 -6.67
N PHE A 155 -1.92 -2.79 -5.65
CA PHE A 155 -1.53 -2.33 -4.31
C PHE A 155 -0.23 -2.99 -3.87
N GLY A 156 0.60 -2.27 -3.12
CA GLY A 156 1.88 -2.78 -2.64
C GLY A 156 1.71 -3.73 -1.45
N GLN A 157 2.44 -4.84 -1.47
CA GLN A 157 2.50 -5.83 -0.40
C GLN A 157 2.99 -5.21 0.92
N LYS A 158 3.81 -4.15 0.88
CA LYS A 158 4.34 -3.47 2.07
C LYS A 158 3.25 -3.14 3.10
N ASP A 159 2.09 -2.72 2.63
CA ASP A 159 0.92 -2.41 3.45
C ASP A 159 -0.04 -3.62 3.41
N PHE A 160 0.43 -4.79 3.86
CA PHE A 160 -0.24 -6.09 3.67
C PHE A 160 -1.66 -6.13 4.23
N GLN A 161 -1.85 -5.64 5.46
CA GLN A 161 -3.18 -5.56 6.06
C GLN A 161 -4.11 -4.65 5.28
N GLN A 162 -3.60 -3.53 4.73
CA GLN A 162 -4.38 -2.67 3.84
C GLN A 162 -4.85 -3.42 2.59
N TYR A 163 -3.98 -4.25 2.01
CA TYR A 163 -4.37 -5.12 0.89
C TYR A 163 -5.51 -6.06 1.29
N LYS A 164 -5.43 -6.71 2.46
CA LYS A 164 -6.49 -7.60 2.96
C LYS A 164 -7.80 -6.86 3.22
N VAL A 165 -7.73 -5.67 3.80
CA VAL A 165 -8.90 -4.79 4.02
C VAL A 165 -9.55 -4.38 2.70
N VAL A 166 -8.76 -4.01 1.69
CA VAL A 166 -9.29 -3.66 0.36
C VAL A 166 -9.88 -4.88 -0.35
N ALA A 167 -9.24 -6.05 -0.25
CA ALA A 167 -9.77 -7.30 -0.79
C ALA A 167 -11.12 -7.66 -0.15
N TYR A 168 -11.21 -7.54 1.18
CA TYR A 168 -12.45 -7.74 1.93
C TYR A 168 -13.53 -6.77 1.47
N MET A 169 -13.23 -5.47 1.37
CA MET A 169 -14.17 -4.45 0.87
C MET A 169 -14.67 -4.77 -0.55
N ILE A 170 -13.79 -5.18 -1.47
CA ILE A 170 -14.17 -5.58 -2.84
C ILE A 170 -15.18 -6.72 -2.80
N ALA A 171 -14.92 -7.75 -1.99
CA ALA A 171 -15.82 -8.90 -1.85
C ALA A 171 -17.16 -8.49 -1.21
N SER A 172 -17.13 -7.78 -0.08
CA SER A 172 -18.35 -7.38 0.66
C SER A 172 -19.26 -6.46 -0.16
N LEU A 173 -18.68 -5.55 -0.93
CA LEU A 173 -19.44 -4.61 -1.76
C LEU A 173 -19.65 -5.10 -3.20
N HIS A 174 -19.22 -6.33 -3.53
CA HIS A 174 -19.31 -6.93 -4.86
C HIS A 174 -18.76 -6.03 -5.97
N LEU A 175 -17.60 -5.39 -5.72
CA LEU A 175 -17.01 -4.46 -6.68
C LEU A 175 -16.40 -5.23 -7.85
N PRO A 176 -16.66 -4.82 -9.11
CA PRO A 176 -16.16 -5.51 -10.30
C PRO A 176 -14.70 -5.11 -10.60
N VAL A 177 -13.81 -5.28 -9.63
CA VAL A 177 -12.40 -4.88 -9.71
C VAL A 177 -11.53 -6.05 -9.27
N ALA A 178 -10.60 -6.49 -10.13
CA ALA A 178 -9.56 -7.43 -9.71
C ALA A 178 -8.53 -6.70 -8.83
N LEU A 179 -8.07 -7.34 -7.76
CA LEU A 179 -7.03 -6.79 -6.89
C LEU A 179 -5.70 -7.52 -7.13
N GLU A 180 -4.65 -6.76 -7.40
CA GLU A 180 -3.31 -7.28 -7.65
C GLU A 180 -2.33 -6.84 -6.56
N MET A 181 -1.68 -7.82 -5.93
CA MET A 181 -0.63 -7.56 -4.94
C MET A 181 0.73 -7.46 -5.64
N CYS A 182 1.40 -6.32 -5.49
CA CYS A 182 2.75 -6.11 -6.01
C CYS A 182 3.79 -6.27 -4.90
N PRO A 183 4.90 -7.02 -5.11
CA PRO A 183 5.92 -7.23 -4.08
C PRO A 183 6.50 -5.93 -3.52
N THR A 184 6.89 -5.96 -2.24
CA THR A 184 7.57 -4.84 -1.58
C THR A 184 8.91 -4.54 -2.27
N VAL A 185 9.04 -3.33 -2.80
CA VAL A 185 10.32 -2.83 -3.30
C VAL A 185 11.18 -2.36 -2.13
N ARG A 186 12.45 -2.74 -2.17
CA ARG A 186 13.43 -2.47 -1.12
C ARG A 186 14.57 -1.61 -1.65
N GLU A 187 15.16 -0.81 -0.77
CA GLU A 187 16.45 -0.17 -1.00
C GLU A 187 17.57 -1.24 -1.15
N PRO A 188 18.76 -0.90 -1.69
CA PRO A 188 19.81 -1.89 -1.95
C PRO A 188 20.26 -2.70 -0.73
N ASP A 189 20.09 -2.16 0.48
CA ASP A 189 20.41 -2.81 1.76
C ASP A 189 19.20 -3.51 2.42
N GLY A 190 18.06 -3.54 1.73
CA GLY A 190 16.89 -4.31 2.10
C GLY A 190 15.80 -3.55 2.85
N LEU A 191 16.03 -2.28 3.25
CA LEU A 191 14.99 -1.46 3.87
C LEU A 191 13.78 -1.33 2.93
N ALA A 192 12.57 -1.63 3.41
CA ALA A 192 11.37 -1.43 2.62
C ALA A 192 11.23 0.06 2.23
N MET A 193 11.01 0.34 0.95
CA MET A 193 10.88 1.72 0.49
C MET A 193 9.60 2.35 1.05
N SER A 194 9.76 3.53 1.64
CA SER A 194 8.66 4.31 2.21
C SER A 194 8.98 5.80 2.13
N SER A 195 7.98 6.63 1.83
CA SER A 195 8.13 8.09 1.91
C SER A 195 8.53 8.57 3.31
N ARG A 196 8.24 7.78 4.36
CA ARG A 196 8.65 8.08 5.73
C ARG A 196 10.16 7.90 5.99
N ASN A 197 10.90 7.17 5.15
CA ASN A 197 12.33 6.92 5.36
C ASN A 197 13.17 8.21 5.36
N ILE A 198 12.71 9.26 4.67
CA ILE A 198 13.38 10.58 4.63
C ILE A 198 13.49 11.25 6.01
N ARG A 199 12.66 10.82 6.98
CA ARG A 199 12.64 11.36 8.34
C ARG A 199 13.65 10.70 9.27
N LEU A 200 14.27 9.58 8.85
CA LEU A 200 15.26 8.86 9.65
C LEU A 200 16.60 9.58 9.61
N THR A 201 17.30 9.63 10.74
CA THR A 201 18.72 10.02 10.74
C THR A 201 19.56 8.92 10.06
N PRO A 202 20.80 9.18 9.63
CA PRO A 202 21.68 8.14 9.10
C PRO A 202 21.86 6.95 10.08
N GLN A 203 21.88 7.22 11.38
CA GLN A 203 21.95 6.20 12.42
C GLN A 203 20.65 5.40 12.51
N GLY A 204 19.51 6.07 12.65
CA GLY A 204 18.21 5.40 12.70
C GLY A 204 17.92 4.60 11.44
N ARG A 205 18.30 5.10 10.26
CA ARG A 205 18.18 4.34 9.00
C ARG A 205 18.96 3.03 9.05
N THR A 206 20.17 3.05 9.61
CA THR A 206 21.00 1.84 9.78
C THR A 206 20.36 0.88 10.79
N GLN A 207 19.82 1.40 11.89
CA GLN A 207 19.11 0.60 12.90
C GLN A 207 17.85 -0.06 12.33
N ALA A 208 17.09 0.66 11.49
CA ALA A 208 15.88 0.16 10.84
C ALA A 208 16.12 -1.10 9.97
N LEU A 209 17.35 -1.37 9.53
CA LEU A 209 17.69 -2.59 8.79
C LEU A 209 17.47 -3.87 9.61
N ALA A 210 17.42 -3.79 10.95
CA ALA A 210 17.12 -4.94 11.79
C ALA A 210 15.72 -5.52 11.48
N LEU A 211 14.74 -4.71 11.08
CA LEU A 211 13.39 -5.19 10.72
C LEU A 211 13.47 -6.21 9.57
N TYR A 212 14.16 -5.84 8.49
CA TYR A 212 14.33 -6.70 7.33
C TYR A 212 15.17 -7.95 7.64
N ARG A 213 16.27 -7.77 8.40
CA ARG A 213 17.13 -8.90 8.81
C ARG A 213 16.37 -9.91 9.66
N THR A 214 15.54 -9.45 10.61
CA THR A 214 14.70 -10.32 11.43
C THR A 214 13.66 -11.05 10.58
N LEU A 215 13.04 -10.39 9.60
CA LEU A 215 12.12 -11.06 8.66
C LEU A 215 12.82 -12.15 7.84
N LEU A 216 14.03 -11.89 7.34
CA LEU A 216 14.84 -12.90 6.65
C LEU A 216 15.17 -14.08 7.56
N GLN A 217 15.55 -13.81 8.80
CA GLN A 217 15.85 -14.85 9.79
C GLN A 217 14.60 -15.69 10.10
N ALA A 218 13.46 -15.05 10.34
CA ALA A 218 12.18 -15.73 10.53
C ALA A 218 11.82 -16.64 9.34
N LYS A 219 12.04 -16.18 8.11
CA LYS A 219 11.86 -17.01 6.90
C LYS A 219 12.82 -18.20 6.86
N ALA A 220 14.08 -17.99 7.23
CA ALA A 220 15.09 -19.05 7.25
C ALA A 220 14.87 -20.08 8.37
N ASP A 221 14.19 -19.69 9.45
CA ASP A 221 13.90 -20.53 10.62
C ASP A 221 12.52 -21.18 10.56
N LEU A 222 11.70 -20.86 9.56
CA LEU A 222 10.40 -21.48 9.36
C LEU A 222 10.55 -23.01 9.29
N GLY A 223 9.81 -23.71 10.17
CA GLY A 223 9.80 -25.17 10.23
C GLY A 223 10.94 -25.80 11.04
N LYS A 224 11.90 -25.02 11.57
CA LYS A 224 12.91 -25.53 12.52
C LYS A 224 12.33 -25.70 13.92
N GLU A 225 11.48 -24.76 14.32
CA GLU A 225 10.75 -24.73 15.59
C GLU A 225 9.28 -24.35 15.34
N GLY A 226 8.45 -24.34 16.39
CA GLY A 226 7.07 -23.90 16.29
C GLY A 226 6.94 -22.38 16.04
N ILE A 227 5.84 -21.97 15.39
CA ILE A 227 5.56 -20.55 15.08
C ILE A 227 5.68 -19.63 16.30
N HIS A 228 5.22 -20.09 17.46
CA HIS A 228 5.37 -19.35 18.71
C HIS A 228 6.84 -19.05 19.07
N SER A 229 7.71 -20.05 18.98
CA SER A 229 9.14 -19.86 19.24
C SER A 229 9.79 -18.93 18.22
N LEU A 230 9.42 -19.06 16.95
CA LEU A 230 9.89 -18.19 15.88
C LEU A 230 9.49 -16.72 16.13
N GLN A 231 8.23 -16.47 16.53
CA GLN A 231 7.76 -15.14 16.91
C GLN A 231 8.52 -14.60 18.13
N GLU A 232 8.72 -15.42 19.16
CA GLU A 232 9.45 -15.03 20.37
C GLU A 232 10.90 -14.64 20.05
N ALA A 233 11.61 -15.46 19.29
CA ALA A 233 12.99 -15.17 18.88
C ALA A 233 13.09 -13.88 18.05
N ALA A 234 12.14 -13.65 17.14
CA ALA A 234 12.07 -12.43 16.34
C ALA A 234 11.79 -11.19 17.21
N ARG A 235 10.87 -11.27 18.16
CA ARG A 235 10.58 -10.19 19.12
C ARG A 235 11.80 -9.85 19.96
N GLN A 236 12.43 -10.84 20.59
CA GLN A 236 13.63 -10.63 21.39
C GLN A 236 14.78 -10.01 20.58
N THR A 237 14.95 -10.41 19.32
CA THR A 237 15.96 -9.82 18.44
C THR A 237 15.73 -8.33 18.21
N LEU A 238 14.48 -7.93 17.95
CA LEU A 238 14.11 -6.54 17.68
C LEU A 238 14.10 -5.68 18.94
N GLU A 239 13.64 -6.21 20.08
CA GLU A 239 13.65 -5.51 21.37
C GLU A 239 15.06 -5.24 21.88
N ASN A 240 16.01 -6.14 21.60
CA ASN A 240 17.43 -5.96 21.93
C ASN A 240 18.20 -5.13 20.90
N SER A 241 17.58 -4.75 19.77
CA SER A 241 18.23 -3.97 18.73
C SER A 241 18.27 -2.47 19.10
N PRO A 242 19.44 -1.81 19.08
CA PRO A 242 19.55 -0.41 19.48
C PRO A 242 18.67 0.53 18.65
N GLY A 243 17.97 1.46 19.32
CA GLY A 243 17.15 2.49 18.66
C GLY A 243 15.82 2.00 18.11
N ILE A 244 15.46 0.73 18.35
CA ILE A 244 14.18 0.15 17.96
C ILE A 244 13.28 0.05 19.19
N ARG A 245 12.06 0.56 19.07
CA ARG A 245 10.96 0.24 19.98
C ARG A 245 9.94 -0.58 19.20
N LEU A 246 9.92 -1.88 19.44
CA LEU A 246 8.99 -2.81 18.79
C LEU A 246 7.55 -2.50 19.21
N GLU A 247 6.62 -2.54 18.26
CA GLU A 247 5.18 -2.46 18.53
C GLU A 247 4.56 -3.85 18.40
N TYR A 248 4.85 -4.56 17.30
CA TYR A 248 4.52 -5.97 17.17
C TYR A 248 5.46 -6.69 16.19
N PHE A 249 5.60 -7.99 16.39
CA PHE A 249 6.07 -8.95 15.39
C PHE A 249 5.17 -10.19 15.49
N VAL A 250 4.47 -10.51 14.42
CA VAL A 250 3.45 -11.58 14.39
C VAL A 250 3.54 -12.38 13.10
N VAL A 251 3.03 -13.61 13.11
CA VAL A 251 2.88 -14.44 11.91
C VAL A 251 1.40 -14.76 11.72
N TYR A 252 0.92 -14.54 10.50
CA TYR A 252 -0.46 -14.77 10.10
C TYR A 252 -0.50 -15.72 8.90
N ASP A 253 -1.61 -16.41 8.72
CA ASP A 253 -1.95 -17.01 7.43
C ASP A 253 -2.22 -15.89 6.40
N ALA A 254 -1.51 -15.92 5.28
CA ALA A 254 -1.54 -14.87 4.27
C ALA A 254 -2.88 -14.80 3.50
N ASP A 255 -3.61 -15.92 3.43
CA ASP A 255 -4.82 -16.06 2.62
C ASP A 255 -6.08 -15.71 3.42
N THR A 256 -6.16 -16.12 4.69
CA THR A 256 -7.29 -15.90 5.62
C THR A 256 -7.06 -14.72 6.56
N PHE A 257 -5.81 -14.30 6.78
CA PHE A 257 -5.44 -13.28 7.75
C PHE A 257 -5.86 -13.61 9.20
N VAL A 258 -5.78 -14.88 9.56
CA VAL A 258 -5.87 -15.38 10.93
C VAL A 258 -4.47 -15.55 11.49
N GLU A 259 -4.26 -15.21 12.77
CA GLU A 259 -2.96 -15.40 13.43
C GLU A 259 -2.57 -16.89 13.41
N ALA A 260 -1.32 -17.17 13.05
CA ALA A 260 -0.85 -18.53 12.86
C ALA A 260 -0.57 -19.22 14.21
N ASP A 261 -1.05 -20.45 14.35
CA ASP A 261 -0.78 -21.30 15.52
C ASP A 261 -0.02 -22.59 15.14
N SER A 262 0.29 -23.43 16.13
CA SER A 262 1.06 -24.67 15.96
C SER A 262 0.31 -25.79 15.22
N THR A 263 -0.98 -25.62 14.90
CA THR A 263 -1.80 -26.64 14.24
C THR A 263 -1.88 -26.45 12.73
N VAL A 264 -1.39 -25.32 12.25
CA VAL A 264 -1.43 -24.91 10.85
C VAL A 264 -0.35 -25.64 10.04
N THR A 265 -0.76 -26.55 9.15
CA THR A 265 0.12 -27.22 8.18
C THR A 265 -0.30 -26.88 6.75
N GLY A 266 0.68 -26.62 5.87
CA GLY A 266 0.44 -26.36 4.44
C GLY A 266 -0.10 -24.97 4.07
N GLN A 267 -0.13 -24.03 5.01
CA GLN A 267 -0.59 -22.65 4.79
C GLN A 267 0.53 -21.73 4.28
N ARG A 268 0.15 -20.72 3.48
CA ARG A 268 1.06 -19.64 3.09
C ARG A 268 1.12 -18.65 4.25
N LEU A 269 2.28 -18.50 4.88
CA LEU A 269 2.42 -17.61 6.04
C LEU A 269 3.01 -16.26 5.66
N VAL A 270 2.72 -15.25 6.48
CA VAL A 270 3.29 -13.91 6.40
C VAL A 270 3.72 -13.45 7.78
N ALA A 271 4.99 -13.06 7.93
CA ALA A 271 5.45 -12.34 9.11
C ALA A 271 5.22 -10.84 8.91
N LEU A 272 4.65 -10.15 9.91
CA LEU A 272 4.41 -8.71 9.91
C LEU A 272 5.12 -8.06 11.08
N VAL A 273 5.70 -6.89 10.85
CA VAL A 273 6.38 -6.12 11.89
C VAL A 273 6.01 -4.63 11.81
N ALA A 274 5.77 -4.03 12.97
CA ALA A 274 5.75 -2.59 13.14
C ALA A 274 6.67 -2.18 14.30
N ALA A 275 7.47 -1.14 14.10
CA ALA A 275 8.37 -0.63 15.11
C ALA A 275 8.64 0.87 14.92
N TRP A 276 9.11 1.51 15.99
CA TRP A 276 9.50 2.91 16.00
C TRP A 276 11.03 3.04 15.96
N VAL A 277 11.52 3.91 15.08
CA VAL A 277 12.94 4.28 14.95
C VAL A 277 13.02 5.79 14.71
N ASP A 278 13.82 6.52 15.48
CA ASP A 278 13.90 8.00 15.43
C ASP A 278 12.53 8.71 15.48
N GLY A 279 11.56 8.15 16.22
CA GLY A 279 10.19 8.69 16.28
C GLY A 279 9.38 8.49 14.98
N VAL A 280 9.87 7.70 14.04
CA VAL A 280 9.18 7.29 12.81
C VAL A 280 8.66 5.87 13.00
N ARG A 281 7.35 5.68 12.82
CA ARG A 281 6.75 4.34 12.80
C ARG A 281 6.96 3.70 11.43
N LEU A 282 7.71 2.60 11.40
CA LEU A 282 8.01 1.81 10.22
C LEU A 282 7.23 0.50 10.27
N ILE A 283 6.85 0.00 9.10
CA ILE A 283 6.22 -1.30 8.93
C ILE A 283 6.98 -2.08 7.85
N ASP A 284 7.00 -3.39 7.99
CA ASP A 284 7.50 -4.32 6.97
C ASP A 284 6.78 -5.67 7.11
N ASN A 285 6.86 -6.51 6.08
CA ASN A 285 6.37 -7.87 6.12
C ASN A 285 7.12 -8.76 5.13
N MET A 286 7.01 -10.07 5.34
CA MET A 286 7.59 -11.07 4.46
C MET A 286 6.72 -12.33 4.40
N LEU A 287 6.39 -12.74 3.17
CA LEU A 287 5.86 -14.08 2.93
C LEU A 287 6.94 -15.11 3.27
N LEU A 288 6.63 -16.03 4.18
CA LEU A 288 7.54 -17.06 4.68
C LEU A 288 7.58 -18.26 3.72
#